data_AF-A0A2Z3UT38-F1
#
_entry.id   AF-A0A2Z3UT38-F1
#
_cell.length_a   1.000
_cell.length_b   1.000
_cell.length_c   1.000
_cell.angle_alpha   90.00
_cell.angle_beta   90.00
_cell.angle_gamma   90.00
#
_symmetry.space_group_name_H-M   'P 1'
#
loop_
_entity.id
_entity.type
_entity.pdbx_description
1 polymer ?
#
loop_
_entity_poly.entity_id
_entity_poly.type
_entity_poly.pdbx_seq_one_letter_code
_entity_poly.pdbx_strand_id
1 'polypeptide(L)'
;MIDATEAFEYPDEAGYSDRKGTLSQDQIVLIDELLDDPHAPAFDFEVVNDEKTGIYEAIVGDREIAGLPYNVAGDDRLVLLATSVFPEFRKQGVATELIRRVLDDVRAQGKTVTIMCPIVRTFIENNPEYADLVDSKHPGVTKGHR
;
A
#
# COMPACT_ATOMS: atom_id res chain seq x y z
N MET A 1 -37.60 12.43 -31.88
CA MET A 1 -37.03 11.42 -32.79
C MET A 1 -35.72 11.98 -33.30
N ILE A 2 -34.63 11.23 -33.05
CA ILE A 2 -33.28 11.23 -33.67
C ILE A 2 -32.44 12.53 -33.63
N ASP A 3 -31.11 12.53 -33.62
CA ASP A 3 -29.98 11.75 -33.07
C ASP A 3 -28.69 12.53 -33.44
N ALA A 4 -27.57 12.23 -32.77
CA ALA A 4 -26.16 12.43 -33.17
C ALA A 4 -25.48 13.83 -33.23
N THR A 5 -24.56 14.03 -32.26
CA THR A 5 -23.09 14.21 -32.39
C THR A 5 -22.49 14.95 -33.61
N GLU A 6 -21.67 16.00 -33.38
CA GLU A 6 -20.26 16.03 -33.82
C GLU A 6 -19.47 17.30 -33.39
N ALA A 7 -18.19 17.03 -33.08
CA ALA A 7 -16.96 17.84 -33.18
C ALA A 7 -16.91 19.29 -32.67
N PHE A 8 -16.18 19.50 -31.56
CA PHE A 8 -15.45 20.75 -31.32
C PHE A 8 -13.97 20.52 -31.67
N GLU A 9 -13.63 20.95 -32.88
CA GLU A 9 -12.29 21.06 -33.43
C GLU A 9 -11.64 22.32 -32.83
N TYR A 10 -10.47 22.19 -32.21
CA TYR A 10 -9.67 23.35 -31.77
C TYR A 10 -8.55 23.56 -32.79
N PRO A 11 -8.42 24.76 -33.37
CA PRO A 11 -7.37 25.05 -34.34
C PRO A 11 -6.02 25.21 -33.64
N ASP A 12 -5.01 24.77 -34.37
CA ASP A 12 -3.58 24.91 -34.13
C ASP A 12 -3.14 26.41 -34.14
N GLU A 13 -1.86 26.65 -33.88
CA GLU A 13 -1.12 27.92 -34.13
C GLU A 13 -0.92 28.87 -32.93
N ALA A 14 -0.04 28.47 -32.00
CA ALA A 14 0.81 29.45 -31.29
C ALA A 14 2.21 28.85 -31.09
N GLY A 15 3.11 29.18 -32.01
CA GLY A 15 4.52 28.81 -31.93
C GLY A 15 5.22 29.47 -30.74
N TYR A 16 6.10 28.71 -30.08
CA TYR A 16 7.16 29.26 -29.25
C TYR A 16 8.51 28.71 -29.70
N SER A 17 9.37 29.63 -30.15
CA SER A 17 10.71 29.38 -30.68
C SER A 17 11.77 29.52 -29.58
N ASP A 18 12.69 28.57 -29.57
CA ASP A 18 14.12 28.65 -29.21
C ASP A 18 14.62 28.92 -27.76
N ARG A 19 15.12 27.83 -27.16
CA ARG A 19 16.55 27.56 -26.79
C ARG A 19 17.31 28.59 -25.92
N LYS A 20 17.48 28.27 -24.62
CA LYS A 20 18.80 28.30 -23.94
C LYS A 20 18.77 27.46 -22.65
N GLY A 21 19.42 26.30 -22.70
CA GLY A 21 19.62 25.42 -21.54
C GLY A 21 20.68 25.97 -20.61
N THR A 22 20.26 26.29 -19.39
CA THR A 22 21.09 26.30 -18.19
C THR A 22 20.16 25.82 -17.09
N LEU A 23 20.23 24.53 -16.74
CA LEU A 23 19.43 23.95 -15.66
C LEU A 23 19.78 24.69 -14.36
N SER A 24 18.76 25.20 -13.68
CA SER A 24 18.91 25.72 -12.32
C SER A 24 19.27 24.59 -11.37
N GLN A 25 19.94 24.93 -10.27
CA GLN A 25 20.38 23.98 -9.26
C GLN A 25 19.21 23.18 -8.65
N ASP A 26 18.00 23.74 -8.70
CA ASP A 26 16.75 23.10 -8.29
C ASP A 26 16.36 21.91 -9.19
N GLN A 27 16.73 21.95 -10.48
CA GLN A 27 16.43 20.87 -11.43
C GLN A 27 17.41 19.69 -11.30
N ILE A 28 18.57 19.88 -10.66
CA ILE A 28 19.54 18.81 -10.43
C ILE A 28 19.14 17.96 -9.21
N VAL A 29 18.54 18.57 -8.18
CA VAL A 29 17.97 17.85 -7.02
C VAL A 29 16.77 17.00 -7.45
N LEU A 30 15.93 17.54 -8.34
CA LEU A 30 14.78 16.83 -8.90
C LEU A 30 15.13 15.60 -9.75
N ILE A 31 16.38 15.48 -10.23
CA ILE A 31 16.83 14.32 -11.01
C ILE A 31 17.47 13.26 -10.12
N ASP A 32 18.10 13.64 -8.99
CA ASP A 32 18.56 12.69 -7.97
C ASP A 32 17.38 12.01 -7.26
N GLU A 33 16.23 12.70 -7.16
CA GLU A 33 14.94 12.13 -6.72
C GLU A 33 14.26 11.19 -7.75
N LEU A 34 14.69 11.20 -9.02
CA LEU A 34 14.05 10.41 -10.10
C LEU A 34 14.81 9.13 -10.47
N LEU A 35 15.93 8.83 -9.81
CA LEU A 35 16.83 7.72 -10.17
C LEU A 35 17.12 6.76 -9.01
N ASP A 36 16.10 6.37 -8.23
CA ASP A 36 16.02 5.06 -7.55
C ASP A 36 14.67 5.00 -6.78
N ASP A 37 13.59 4.49 -7.42
CA ASP A 37 12.71 3.45 -6.87
C ASP A 37 11.41 3.30 -7.73
N PRO A 38 11.10 2.12 -8.30
CA PRO A 38 9.83 1.85 -8.97
C PRO A 38 8.62 1.71 -8.03
N HIS A 39 8.74 1.96 -6.72
CA HIS A 39 7.63 2.11 -5.77
C HIS A 39 7.39 3.60 -5.44
N ALA A 40 6.48 4.22 -6.18
CA ALA A 40 5.99 5.57 -5.90
C ALA A 40 5.61 5.79 -4.41
N PRO A 41 5.80 6.99 -3.83
CA PRO A 41 5.54 7.23 -2.42
C PRO A 41 4.04 7.19 -2.13
N ALA A 42 3.57 6.05 -1.64
CA ALA A 42 2.20 5.86 -1.19
C ALA A 42 2.09 6.29 0.28
N PHE A 43 1.98 7.60 0.54
CA PHE A 43 1.89 8.20 1.89
C PHE A 43 3.08 7.87 2.82
N ASP A 44 3.83 8.90 3.24
CA ASP A 44 4.81 8.77 4.32
C ASP A 44 4.10 8.58 5.67
N PHE A 45 3.95 7.33 6.08
CA PHE A 45 3.58 6.93 7.43
C PHE A 45 4.60 5.96 7.99
N GLU A 46 4.79 5.98 9.30
CA GLU A 46 5.58 5.00 10.04
C GLU A 46 4.66 3.84 10.47
N VAL A 47 5.19 2.61 10.46
CA VAL A 47 4.48 1.46 11.02
C VAL A 47 5.11 1.10 12.36
N VAL A 48 4.34 1.23 13.42
CA VAL A 48 4.75 0.88 14.79
C VAL A 48 4.08 -0.41 15.18
N ASN A 49 4.87 -1.38 15.64
CA ASN A 49 4.35 -2.62 16.21
C ASN A 49 4.21 -2.46 17.73
N ASP A 50 2.97 -2.41 18.23
CA ASP A 50 2.71 -2.54 19.65
C ASP A 50 2.48 -4.01 20.00
N GLU A 51 3.57 -4.70 20.34
CA GLU A 51 3.54 -6.11 20.77
C GLU A 51 2.77 -6.33 22.08
N LYS A 52 2.56 -5.28 22.90
CA LYS A 52 1.81 -5.42 24.17
C LYS A 52 0.32 -5.55 23.94
N THR A 53 -0.19 -4.82 22.94
CA THR A 53 -1.61 -4.82 22.58
C THR A 53 -1.91 -5.70 21.37
N GLY A 54 -0.87 -6.10 20.62
CA GLY A 54 -0.99 -6.95 19.44
C GLY A 54 -1.57 -6.19 18.25
N ILE A 55 -1.04 -5.01 17.94
CA ILE A 55 -1.51 -4.21 16.80
C ILE A 55 -0.35 -3.54 16.09
N TYR A 56 -0.40 -3.54 14.77
CA TYR A 56 0.44 -2.67 13.94
C TYR A 56 -0.31 -1.39 13.62
N GLU A 57 0.25 -0.26 13.99
CA GLU A 57 -0.33 1.07 13.81
C GLU A 57 0.43 1.81 12.72
N ALA A 58 -0.29 2.44 11.80
CA ALA A 58 0.26 3.39 10.86
C ALA A 58 0.13 4.79 11.45
N ILE A 59 1.26 5.48 11.64
CA ILE A 59 1.34 6.80 12.27
C ILE A 59 1.88 7.82 11.26
N VAL A 60 1.18 8.94 11.11
CA VAL A 60 1.65 10.10 10.34
C VAL A 60 1.87 11.25 11.31
N GLY A 61 3.13 11.63 11.52
CA GLY A 61 3.50 12.58 12.58
C GLY A 61 3.15 12.00 13.95
N ASP A 62 2.11 12.56 14.59
CA ASP A 62 1.62 12.13 15.91
C ASP A 62 0.22 11.49 15.85
N ARG A 63 -0.29 11.16 14.66
CA ARG A 63 -1.66 10.66 14.47
C ARG A 63 -1.69 9.26 13.87
N GLU A 64 -2.40 8.35 14.53
CA GLU A 64 -2.76 7.05 13.97
C GLU A 64 -3.75 7.23 12.80
N ILE A 65 -3.43 6.63 11.66
CA ILE A 65 -4.24 6.66 10.43
C ILE A 65 -4.76 5.29 10.00
N ALA A 66 -4.16 4.22 10.52
CA ALA A 66 -4.62 2.84 10.32
C ALA A 66 -4.09 1.91 11.41
N GLY A 67 -4.76 0.78 11.58
CA GLY A 67 -4.40 -0.27 12.52
C GLY A 67 -4.67 -1.66 11.96
N LEU A 68 -3.76 -2.59 12.23
CA LEU A 68 -3.89 -4.01 11.90
C LEU A 68 -3.66 -4.86 13.16
N PRO A 69 -4.72 -5.12 13.95
CA PRO A 69 -4.64 -6.00 15.09
C PRO A 69 -4.32 -7.45 14.68
N TYR A 70 -3.51 -8.10 15.51
CA TYR A 70 -3.08 -9.47 15.38
C TYR A 70 -3.06 -10.19 16.73
N ASN A 71 -3.21 -11.51 16.70
CA ASN A 71 -2.98 -12.34 17.88
C ASN A 71 -1.78 -13.26 17.65
N VAL A 72 -0.96 -13.46 18.66
CA VAL A 72 0.10 -14.48 18.62
C VAL A 72 -0.53 -15.85 18.90
N ALA A 73 -0.26 -16.84 18.06
CA ALA A 73 -0.85 -18.17 18.15
C ALA A 73 0.22 -19.26 18.04
N GLY A 74 0.80 -19.65 19.18
CA GLY A 74 1.99 -20.51 19.25
C GLY A 74 3.25 -19.66 19.36
N ASP A 75 4.40 -20.23 19.01
CA ASP A 75 5.69 -19.54 19.15
C ASP A 75 5.99 -18.60 17.97
N ASP A 76 5.65 -18.99 16.74
CA ASP A 76 6.10 -18.29 15.52
C ASP A 76 4.98 -17.91 14.55
N ARG A 77 3.74 -17.73 15.03
CA ARG A 77 2.59 -17.46 14.15
C ARG A 77 1.72 -16.31 14.61
N LEU A 78 1.38 -15.42 13.68
CA LEU A 78 0.50 -14.28 13.89
C LEU A 78 -0.85 -14.47 13.17
N VAL A 79 -1.94 -14.24 13.88
CA VAL A 79 -3.30 -14.28 13.33
C VAL A 79 -3.73 -12.84 13.01
N LEU A 80 -3.69 -12.47 11.73
CA LEU A 80 -4.07 -11.12 11.27
C LEU A 80 -5.60 -10.99 11.23
N LEU A 81 -6.15 -10.08 12.04
CA LEU A 81 -7.59 -10.01 12.32
C LEU A 81 -8.36 -9.16 11.31
N ALA A 82 -8.22 -7.83 11.37
CA ALA A 82 -8.95 -6.90 10.51
C ALA A 82 -8.20 -5.59 10.34
N THR A 83 -7.92 -5.19 9.10
CA THR A 83 -7.34 -3.87 8.82
C THR A 83 -8.38 -2.77 8.98
N SER A 84 -8.10 -1.79 9.83
CA SER A 84 -8.92 -0.59 10.00
C SER A 84 -8.14 0.62 9.49
N VAL A 85 -8.76 1.43 8.64
CA VAL A 85 -8.18 2.70 8.15
C VAL A 85 -9.18 3.80 8.42
N PHE A 86 -8.70 4.92 8.96
CA PHE A 86 -9.52 6.10 9.19
C PHE A 86 -10.14 6.58 7.86
N PRO A 87 -11.43 6.96 7.85
CA PRO A 87 -12.16 7.24 6.61
C PRO A 87 -11.53 8.34 5.74
N GLU A 88 -10.84 9.29 6.37
CA GLU A 88 -10.12 10.39 5.74
C GLU A 88 -8.91 9.93 4.89
N PHE A 89 -8.35 8.76 5.23
CA PHE A 89 -7.16 8.17 4.61
C PHE A 89 -7.48 6.93 3.75
N ARG A 90 -8.76 6.61 3.58
CA ARG A 90 -9.19 5.52 2.69
C ARG A 90 -8.97 5.89 1.22
N LYS A 91 -8.85 4.88 0.36
CA LYS A 91 -8.62 5.00 -1.10
C LYS A 91 -7.27 5.63 -1.49
N GLN A 92 -6.36 5.81 -0.55
CA GLN A 92 -5.02 6.36 -0.77
C GLN A 92 -3.92 5.29 -0.71
N GLY A 93 -4.29 4.00 -0.74
CA GLY A 93 -3.33 2.90 -0.66
C GLY A 93 -2.80 2.59 0.74
N VAL A 94 -3.14 3.36 1.78
CA VAL A 94 -2.68 3.17 3.17
C VAL A 94 -2.88 1.73 3.68
N ALA A 95 -4.04 1.13 3.41
CA ALA A 95 -4.30 -0.26 3.83
C ALA A 95 -3.31 -1.24 3.17
N THR A 96 -3.10 -1.09 1.86
CA THR A 96 -2.20 -1.93 1.06
C THR A 96 -0.78 -1.82 1.56
N GLU A 97 -0.32 -0.59 1.79
CA GLU A 97 1.05 -0.31 2.23
C GLU A 97 1.29 -0.77 3.68
N LEU A 98 0.32 -0.57 4.57
CA LEU A 98 0.39 -1.11 5.94
C LEU A 98 0.49 -2.64 5.91
N ILE A 99 -0.35 -3.30 5.10
CA ILE A 99 -0.31 -4.76 4.98
C ILE A 99 1.03 -5.24 4.43
N ARG A 100 1.57 -4.58 3.40
CA ARG A 100 2.88 -4.90 2.82
C ARG A 100 3.97 -4.87 3.90
N ARG A 101 4.09 -3.76 4.62
CA ARG A 101 5.10 -3.57 5.67
C ARG A 101 4.96 -4.56 6.82
N VAL A 102 3.73 -4.87 7.23
CA VAL A 102 3.49 -5.88 8.28
C VAL A 102 3.90 -7.27 7.80
N LEU A 103 3.60 -7.65 6.56
CA LEU A 103 4.00 -8.95 6.03
C LEU A 103 5.53 -9.05 5.86
N ASP A 104 6.18 -7.97 5.44
CA ASP A 104 7.64 -7.90 5.37
C ASP A 104 8.30 -8.02 6.75
N ASP A 105 7.75 -7.35 7.77
CA ASP A 105 8.22 -7.48 9.15
C ASP A 105 8.05 -8.92 9.68
N VAL A 106 6.89 -9.54 9.41
CA VAL A 106 6.65 -10.94 9.77
C VAL A 106 7.63 -11.89 9.07
N ARG A 107 7.93 -11.65 7.78
CA ARG A 107 8.95 -12.38 7.04
C ARG A 107 10.33 -12.20 7.67
N ALA A 108 10.72 -10.98 8.00
CA ALA A 108 12.01 -10.68 8.62
C ALA A 108 12.18 -11.37 9.98
N GLN A 109 11.08 -11.55 10.71
CA GLN A 109 11.04 -12.31 11.97
C GLN A 109 11.02 -13.83 11.79
N GLY A 110 10.88 -14.34 10.55
CA GLY A 110 10.77 -15.77 10.27
C GLY A 110 9.45 -16.39 10.75
N LYS A 111 8.42 -15.58 10.97
CA LYS A 111 7.10 -16.00 11.47
C LYS A 111 6.15 -16.30 10.31
N THR A 112 5.09 -17.04 10.61
CA THR A 112 3.98 -17.32 9.67
C THR A 112 2.72 -16.54 10.05
N VAL A 113 1.78 -16.44 9.10
CA VAL A 113 0.50 -15.75 9.30
C VAL A 113 -0.71 -16.64 9.07
N THR A 114 -1.71 -16.49 9.92
CA THR A 114 -3.07 -16.96 9.72
C THR A 114 -3.94 -15.77 9.32
N ILE A 115 -4.59 -15.83 8.15
CA ILE A 115 -5.31 -14.68 7.60
C ILE A 115 -6.80 -14.77 7.94
N MET A 116 -7.26 -13.97 8.91
CA MET A 116 -8.69 -13.79 9.20
C MET A 116 -9.30 -12.60 8.46
N CYS A 117 -8.46 -11.65 8.01
CA CYS A 117 -8.91 -10.48 7.27
C CYS A 117 -9.05 -10.78 5.76
N PRO A 118 -10.23 -10.55 5.14
CA PRO A 118 -10.39 -10.72 3.69
C PRO A 118 -9.60 -9.70 2.85
N ILE A 119 -9.28 -8.53 3.41
CA ILE A 119 -8.47 -7.50 2.73
C ILE A 119 -7.03 -8.00 2.57
N VAL A 120 -6.43 -8.52 3.64
CA VAL A 120 -5.08 -9.11 3.60
C VAL A 120 -5.03 -10.31 2.67
N ARG A 121 -6.07 -11.15 2.65
CA ARG A 121 -6.17 -12.25 1.69
C ARG A 121 -6.11 -11.74 0.25
N THR A 122 -6.97 -10.79 -0.10
CA THR A 122 -6.99 -10.19 -1.44
C THR A 122 -5.63 -9.58 -1.78
N PHE A 123 -4.95 -8.98 -0.81
CA PHE A 123 -3.59 -8.46 -1.01
C PHE A 123 -2.60 -9.57 -1.37
N ILE A 124 -2.56 -10.68 -0.63
CA ILE A 124 -1.68 -11.82 -0.90
C ILE A 124 -2.02 -12.50 -2.24
N GLU A 125 -3.31 -12.56 -2.61
CA GLU A 125 -3.73 -13.09 -3.92
C GLU A 125 -3.16 -12.26 -5.09
N ASN A 126 -3.04 -10.94 -4.92
CA ASN A 126 -2.42 -10.06 -5.90
C ASN A 126 -0.88 -10.01 -5.79
N ASN A 127 -0.33 -10.41 -4.65
CA ASN A 127 1.10 -10.41 -4.35
C ASN A 127 1.51 -11.82 -3.90
N PRO A 128 1.62 -12.78 -4.84
CA PRO A 128 1.87 -14.19 -4.52
C PRO A 128 3.22 -14.41 -3.85
N GLU A 129 4.11 -13.42 -3.91
CA GLU A 129 5.36 -13.38 -3.17
C GLU A 129 5.18 -13.54 -1.66
N TYR A 130 4.02 -13.21 -1.07
CA TYR A 130 3.74 -13.38 0.37
C TYR A 130 2.96 -14.67 0.70
N ALA A 131 2.65 -15.50 -0.29
CA ALA A 131 1.86 -16.71 -0.08
C ALA A 131 2.61 -17.77 0.77
N ASP A 132 3.95 -17.73 0.77
CA ASP A 132 4.83 -18.55 1.62
C ASP A 132 4.67 -18.25 3.11
N LEU A 133 4.32 -17.02 3.47
CA LEU A 133 4.11 -16.64 4.86
C LEU A 133 2.83 -17.25 5.44
N VAL A 134 1.88 -17.62 4.60
CA VAL A 134 0.60 -18.17 5.06
C VAL A 134 0.82 -19.58 5.62
N ASP A 135 0.48 -19.77 6.88
CA ASP A 135 0.58 -21.07 7.54
C ASP A 135 -0.31 -22.09 6.79
N SER A 136 0.31 -23.11 6.19
CA SER A 136 -0.40 -24.10 5.38
C SER A 136 -1.34 -24.99 6.20
N LYS A 137 -1.08 -25.16 7.50
CA LYS A 137 -1.94 -25.92 8.42
C LYS A 137 -3.10 -25.05 8.94
N HIS A 138 -2.88 -23.75 9.05
CA HIS A 138 -3.83 -22.78 9.59
C HIS A 138 -3.91 -21.50 8.71
N PRO A 139 -4.41 -21.59 7.47
CA PRO A 139 -4.41 -20.46 6.53
C PRO A 139 -5.48 -19.39 6.86
N GLY A 140 -6.36 -19.64 7.84
CA GLY A 140 -7.43 -18.73 8.25
C GLY A 140 -8.70 -18.86 7.41
N VAL A 141 -9.50 -17.79 7.30
CA VAL A 141 -10.81 -17.83 6.64
C VAL A 141 -10.67 -18.05 5.13
N THR A 142 -10.85 -19.28 4.67
CA THR A 142 -10.90 -19.60 3.24
C THR A 142 -12.15 -18.99 2.63
N LYS A 143 -12.04 -18.41 1.43
CA LYS A 143 -13.18 -17.83 0.70
C LYS A 143 -14.31 -18.86 0.68
N GLY A 144 -15.40 -18.57 1.40
CA GLY A 144 -16.64 -19.32 1.29
C GLY A 144 -17.11 -19.15 -0.15
N HIS A 145 -16.99 -20.19 -0.97
CA HIS A 145 -17.68 -20.26 -2.23
C HIS A 145 -19.18 -20.24 -1.91
N ARG A 146 -19.86 -19.14 -2.23
CA ARG A 146 -21.31 -19.11 -2.32
C ARG A 146 -21.72 -18.38 -3.58
#